data_AF-A0ABD0PDV9-F1
#
_entry.id   AF-A0ABD0PDV9-F1
#
_cell.length_a   1.000
_cell.length_b   1.000
_cell.length_c   1.000
_cell.angle_alpha   90.00
_cell.angle_beta   90.00
_cell.angle_gamma   90.00
#
_symmetry.space_group_name_H-M   'P 1'
#
loop_
_entity.id
_entity.type
_entity.pdbx_description
1 polymer ?
#
loop_
_entity_poly.entity_id
_entity_poly.type
_entity_poly.pdbx_seq_one_letter_code
_entity_poly.pdbx_strand_id
1 'polypeptide(L)'
;VKRQLVQNILKDDSSSSPEILNSLGSAVSVLPLSKLSRFTPEELNNTLTSLSQVNWSPAQAKTLAKKLLESAKNISGEKLLSLGTMVRGVASSLLKNVKAEGLLGKESLKNMSEKMSSLQRTALLEA
;
A
#
# COMPACT_ATOMS: atom_id res chain seq x y z
N VAL A 1 0.65 -25.22 0.95
CA VAL A 1 2.03 -25.10 0.42
C VAL A 1 2.60 -23.68 0.45
N LYS A 2 2.12 -22.71 -0.36
CA LYS A 2 2.71 -21.34 -0.41
C LYS A 2 2.79 -20.63 0.95
N ARG A 3 1.72 -20.68 1.76
CA ARG A 3 1.71 -20.09 3.12
C ARG A 3 2.75 -20.71 4.07
N GLN A 4 2.99 -22.02 3.98
CA GLN A 4 3.96 -22.72 4.82
C GLN A 4 5.40 -22.38 4.45
N LEU A 5 5.69 -22.23 3.15
CA LEU A 5 6.99 -21.77 2.65
C LEU A 5 7.30 -20.36 3.17
N VAL A 6 6.34 -19.44 3.02
CA VAL A 6 6.46 -18.08 3.54
C VAL A 6 6.67 -18.09 5.05
N GLN A 7 5.91 -18.90 5.79
CA GLN A 7 6.07 -19.01 7.25
C GLN A 7 7.43 -19.57 7.66
N ASN A 8 8.02 -20.49 6.90
CA ASN A 8 9.33 -21.04 7.20
C ASN A 8 10.46 -20.03 6.92
N ILE A 9 10.36 -19.24 5.85
CA ILE A 9 11.32 -18.15 5.56
C ILE A 9 11.27 -17.09 6.67
N LEU A 10 10.08 -16.83 7.23
CA LEU A 10 9.82 -15.76 8.19
C LEU A 10 10.04 -16.15 9.67
N LYS A 11 10.33 -17.42 9.95
CA LYS A 11 10.71 -17.94 11.27
C LYS A 11 12.13 -17.55 11.66
N ASP A 12 12.95 -17.23 10.68
CA ASP A 12 14.26 -16.65 10.90
C ASP A 12 14.05 -15.16 11.28
N ASP A 13 14.20 -14.80 12.57
CA ASP A 13 13.92 -13.44 13.07
C ASP A 13 14.84 -12.36 12.45
N SER A 14 15.93 -12.78 11.81
CA SER A 14 16.85 -11.97 11.00
C SER A 14 16.24 -11.45 9.68
N SER A 15 15.07 -11.95 9.29
CA SER A 15 14.55 -11.88 7.92
C SER A 15 13.57 -10.72 7.66
N SER A 16 13.47 -9.75 8.58
CA SER A 16 12.62 -8.56 8.38
C SER A 16 13.16 -7.59 7.32
N SER A 17 14.16 -7.99 6.54
CA SER A 17 14.74 -7.18 5.49
C SER A 17 13.73 -6.88 4.36
N PRO A 18 13.76 -5.66 3.79
CA PRO A 18 12.93 -5.27 2.66
C PRO A 18 13.12 -6.21 1.44
N GLU A 19 14.30 -6.82 1.33
CA GLU A 19 14.62 -7.82 0.31
C GLU A 19 13.61 -8.98 0.28
N ILE A 20 13.07 -9.40 1.43
CA ILE A 20 12.11 -10.50 1.48
C ILE A 20 10.77 -10.10 0.88
N LEU A 21 10.35 -8.85 1.05
CA LEU A 21 9.14 -8.34 0.41
C LEU A 21 9.28 -8.38 -1.12
N ASN A 22 10.49 -8.10 -1.62
CA ASN A 22 10.78 -8.17 -3.05
C ASN A 22 10.88 -9.63 -3.55
N SER A 23 11.59 -10.49 -2.81
CA SER A 23 11.74 -11.91 -3.14
C SER A 23 10.42 -12.68 -3.09
N LEU A 24 9.51 -12.31 -2.19
CA LEU A 24 8.18 -12.92 -2.09
C LEU A 24 7.22 -12.43 -3.18
N GLY A 25 7.46 -11.25 -3.78
CA GLY A 25 6.61 -10.69 -4.82
C GLY A 25 5.13 -10.70 -4.43
N SER A 26 4.28 -11.33 -5.23
CA SER A 26 2.83 -11.44 -4.96
C SER A 26 2.45 -12.35 -3.77
N ALA A 27 3.35 -13.23 -3.32
CA ALA A 27 3.11 -14.10 -2.17
C ALA A 27 3.11 -13.34 -0.83
N VAL A 28 3.59 -12.10 -0.81
CA VAL A 28 3.54 -11.20 0.34
C VAL A 28 2.11 -10.96 0.84
N SER A 29 1.09 -11.07 -0.03
CA SER A 29 -0.33 -10.98 0.31
C SER A 29 -0.78 -12.07 1.29
N VAL A 30 -0.03 -13.16 1.41
CA VAL A 30 -0.33 -14.28 2.32
C VAL A 30 0.24 -14.04 3.73
N LEU A 31 1.04 -12.97 3.91
CA LEU A 31 1.63 -12.64 5.19
C LEU A 31 0.58 -12.17 6.21
N PRO A 32 0.72 -12.58 7.48
CA PRO A 32 -0.14 -12.09 8.54
C PRO A 32 0.10 -10.59 8.79
N LEU A 33 -0.96 -9.88 9.19
CA LEU A 33 -0.93 -8.46 9.52
C LEU A 33 0.18 -8.12 10.53
N SER A 34 0.38 -8.97 11.55
CA SER A 34 1.39 -8.79 12.59
C SER A 34 2.83 -8.76 12.06
N LYS A 35 3.08 -9.32 10.87
CA LYS A 35 4.39 -9.28 10.22
C LYS A 35 4.49 -8.08 9.29
N LEU A 36 3.44 -7.78 8.53
CA LEU A 36 3.36 -6.54 7.75
C LEU A 36 3.50 -5.29 8.63
N SER A 37 3.03 -5.36 9.88
CA SER A 37 3.14 -4.27 10.83
C SER A 37 4.54 -4.09 11.44
N ARG A 38 5.47 -5.05 11.25
CA ARG A 38 6.85 -4.94 11.75
C ARG A 38 7.75 -4.12 10.82
N PHE A 39 7.46 -4.09 9.52
CA PHE A 39 8.24 -3.30 8.57
C PHE A 39 8.14 -1.80 8.85
N THR A 40 9.25 -1.12 8.67
CA THR A 40 9.35 0.34 8.75
C THR A 40 8.79 0.99 7.47
N PRO A 41 8.34 2.26 7.53
CA PRO A 41 7.90 2.98 6.34
C PRO A 41 8.96 3.08 5.24
N GLU A 42 10.23 3.12 5.62
CA GLU A 42 11.37 3.20 4.70
C GLU A 42 11.55 1.90 3.90
N GLU A 43 11.48 0.75 4.58
CA GLU A 43 11.52 -0.58 3.94
C GLU A 43 10.34 -0.81 3.00
N LEU A 44 9.15 -0.33 3.38
CA LEU A 44 7.96 -0.39 2.53
C LEU A 44 8.08 0.55 1.31
N ASN A 45 8.74 1.71 1.46
CA ASN A 45 9.00 2.61 0.34
C ASN A 45 10.01 2.01 -0.65
N ASN A 46 11.07 1.37 -0.17
CA ASN A 46 12.08 0.71 -1.01
C ASN A 46 11.48 -0.44 -1.84
N THR A 47 10.39 -1.04 -1.37
CA THR A 47 9.70 -2.14 -2.07
C THR A 47 8.36 -1.72 -2.68
N LEU A 48 8.04 -0.43 -2.68
CA LEU A 48 6.73 0.10 -3.05
C LEU A 48 6.32 -0.29 -4.47
N THR A 49 7.27 -0.30 -5.41
CA THR A 49 7.04 -0.72 -6.80
C THR A 49 6.46 -2.13 -6.87
N SER A 50 7.06 -3.08 -6.14
CA SER A 50 6.59 -4.47 -6.08
C SER A 50 5.27 -4.59 -5.33
N LEU A 51 5.14 -3.90 -4.18
CA LEU A 51 3.93 -3.93 -3.34
C LEU A 51 2.70 -3.30 -4.01
N SER A 52 2.90 -2.32 -4.89
CA SER A 52 1.84 -1.58 -5.60
C SER A 52 0.99 -2.48 -6.52
N GLN A 53 1.54 -3.61 -6.95
CA GLN A 53 0.88 -4.56 -7.87
C GLN A 53 0.23 -5.74 -7.14
N VAL A 54 0.50 -5.90 -5.85
CA VAL A 54 0.02 -7.06 -5.08
C VAL A 54 -1.45 -6.90 -4.73
N ASN A 55 -2.25 -7.95 -4.88
CA ASN A 55 -3.64 -7.92 -4.44
C ASN A 55 -3.75 -8.14 -2.92
N TRP A 56 -3.73 -7.06 -2.16
CA TRP A 56 -3.85 -7.09 -0.71
C TRP A 56 -5.25 -7.50 -0.24
N SER A 57 -5.42 -7.90 1.02
CA SER A 57 -6.74 -7.89 1.68
C SER A 57 -7.06 -6.48 2.20
N PRO A 58 -8.34 -6.13 2.47
CA PRO A 58 -8.70 -4.79 2.93
C PRO A 58 -7.98 -4.39 4.22
N ALA A 59 -7.83 -5.33 5.16
CA ALA A 59 -7.11 -5.10 6.41
C ALA A 59 -5.60 -4.86 6.19
N GLN A 60 -4.97 -5.61 5.27
CA GLN A 60 -3.55 -5.44 4.94
C GLN A 60 -3.31 -4.12 4.23
N ALA A 61 -4.13 -3.80 3.21
CA ALA A 61 -4.07 -2.52 2.51
C ALA A 61 -4.20 -1.35 3.48
N LYS A 62 -5.15 -1.41 4.44
CA LYS A 62 -5.32 -0.38 5.48
C LYS A 62 -4.09 -0.23 6.36
N THR A 63 -3.48 -1.34 6.77
CA THR A 63 -2.29 -1.32 7.64
C THR A 63 -1.08 -0.76 6.91
N LEU A 64 -0.85 -1.17 5.66
CA LEU A 64 0.24 -0.70 4.82
C LEU A 64 0.07 0.77 4.43
N ALA A 65 -1.13 1.15 3.97
CA ALA A 65 -1.46 2.53 3.65
C ALA A 65 -1.29 3.42 4.88
N LYS A 66 -1.78 3.00 6.05
CA LYS A 66 -1.58 3.76 7.29
C LYS A 66 -0.09 3.95 7.58
N LYS A 67 0.73 2.90 7.53
CA LYS A 67 2.19 3.02 7.77
C LYS A 67 2.91 3.91 6.78
N LEU A 68 2.61 3.78 5.50
CA LEU A 68 3.24 4.57 4.43
C LEU A 68 2.82 6.04 4.48
N LEU A 69 1.67 6.34 5.08
CA LEU A 69 1.09 7.68 5.18
C LEU A 69 1.16 8.26 6.60
N GLU A 70 1.63 7.51 7.59
CA GLU A 70 1.69 7.94 9.01
C GLU A 70 2.56 9.18 9.18
N SER A 71 3.64 9.26 8.40
CA SER A 71 4.55 10.41 8.37
C SER A 71 4.08 11.53 7.43
N ALA A 72 3.05 11.30 6.61
CA ALA A 72 2.60 12.24 5.59
C ALA A 72 1.41 13.06 6.08
N LYS A 73 1.67 14.30 6.51
CA LYS A 73 0.60 15.25 6.91
C LYS A 73 -0.33 15.61 5.75
N ASN A 74 0.21 15.67 4.53
CA ASN A 74 -0.53 15.85 3.29
C ASN A 74 -0.06 14.79 2.30
N ILE A 75 -1.00 14.22 1.54
CA ILE A 75 -0.70 13.17 0.56
C ILE A 75 -0.69 13.82 -0.82
N SER A 76 0.41 13.70 -1.56
CA SER A 76 0.44 14.10 -2.96
C SER A 76 -0.25 13.05 -3.83
N GLY A 77 -0.79 13.49 -4.97
CA GLY A 77 -1.36 12.59 -5.95
C GLY A 77 -0.37 11.53 -6.45
N GLU A 78 0.90 11.90 -6.62
CA GLU A 78 1.98 10.99 -6.98
C GLU A 78 2.22 9.89 -5.92
N LYS A 79 2.12 10.26 -4.63
CA LYS A 79 2.26 9.30 -3.54
C LYS A 79 1.12 8.31 -3.55
N LEU A 80 -0.11 8.76 -3.79
CA LEU A 80 -1.26 7.86 -3.95
C LEU A 80 -1.06 6.93 -5.14
N LEU A 81 -0.57 7.43 -6.28
CA LEU A 81 -0.35 6.61 -7.48
C LEU A 81 0.66 5.51 -7.21
N SER A 82 1.73 5.86 -6.49
CA SER A 82 2.76 4.93 -6.05
C SER A 82 2.23 3.83 -5.10
N LEU A 83 1.13 4.07 -4.36
CA LEU A 83 0.52 3.04 -3.52
C LEU A 83 -0.14 1.91 -4.32
N GLY A 84 -0.52 2.15 -5.59
CA GLY A 84 -1.19 1.18 -6.45
C GLY A 84 -2.43 0.56 -5.79
N THR A 85 -2.44 -0.76 -5.65
CA THR A 85 -3.56 -1.53 -5.06
C THR A 85 -3.78 -1.29 -3.55
N MET A 86 -2.79 -0.73 -2.84
CA MET A 86 -2.92 -0.38 -1.43
C MET A 86 -3.80 0.85 -1.20
N VAL A 87 -4.09 1.61 -2.26
CA VAL A 87 -4.92 2.83 -2.18
C VAL A 87 -6.31 2.55 -1.60
N ARG A 88 -6.86 1.35 -1.78
CA ARG A 88 -8.13 0.93 -1.16
C ARG A 88 -8.13 0.91 0.36
N GLY A 89 -6.95 0.93 0.98
CA GLY A 89 -6.75 0.99 2.42
C GLY A 89 -6.67 2.42 2.98
N VAL A 90 -6.56 3.44 2.13
CA VAL A 90 -6.41 4.84 2.53
C VAL A 90 -7.75 5.36 3.09
N ALA A 91 -7.71 6.03 4.24
CA ALA A 91 -8.91 6.62 4.82
C ALA A 91 -9.47 7.74 3.93
N SER A 92 -10.80 7.80 3.77
CA SER A 92 -11.47 8.86 3.00
C SER A 92 -11.14 10.26 3.53
N SER A 93 -10.99 10.41 4.84
CA SER A 93 -10.56 11.67 5.46
C SER A 93 -9.19 12.16 4.98
N LEU A 94 -8.26 11.23 4.71
CA LEU A 94 -6.96 11.58 4.14
C LEU A 94 -7.07 11.92 2.65
N LEU A 95 -7.97 11.26 1.92
CA LEU A 95 -8.21 11.55 0.51
C LEU A 95 -8.79 12.95 0.28
N LYS A 96 -9.60 13.46 1.21
CA LYS A 96 -10.10 14.85 1.20
C LYS A 96 -9.02 15.91 1.36
N ASN A 97 -7.82 15.53 1.80
CA ASN A 97 -6.68 16.43 1.99
C ASN A 97 -5.56 16.18 0.97
N VAL A 98 -5.88 15.46 -0.11
CA VAL A 98 -4.92 15.15 -1.16
C VAL A 98 -4.71 16.38 -2.02
N LYS A 99 -3.44 16.69 -2.28
CA LYS A 99 -3.13 17.72 -3.27
C LYS A 99 -3.28 17.15 -4.67
N ALA A 100 -3.99 17.86 -5.54
CA ALA A 100 -4.22 17.47 -6.93
C ALA A 100 -2.92 17.34 -7.76
N GLU A 101 -1.80 17.85 -7.24
CA GLU A 101 -0.46 17.70 -7.79
C GLU A 101 -0.13 16.23 -8.12
N GLY A 102 0.14 15.95 -9.40
CA GLY A 102 0.41 14.60 -9.92
C GLY A 102 -0.82 13.74 -10.25
N LEU A 103 -2.03 14.16 -9.85
CA LEU A 103 -3.30 13.49 -10.20
C LEU A 103 -4.03 14.13 -11.38
N LEU A 104 -3.57 15.25 -11.91
CA LEU A 104 -4.24 16.01 -12.98
C LEU A 104 -4.32 15.26 -14.34
N GLY A 105 -3.67 14.11 -14.49
CA GLY A 105 -3.77 13.27 -15.67
C GLY A 105 -5.06 12.44 -15.69
N LYS A 106 -5.87 12.54 -16.75
CA LYS A 106 -7.10 11.72 -16.92
C LYS A 106 -6.84 10.21 -16.79
N GLU A 107 -5.69 9.74 -17.28
CA GLU A 107 -5.30 8.33 -17.19
C GLU A 107 -4.90 7.93 -15.77
N SER A 108 -4.11 8.76 -15.09
CA SER A 108 -3.72 8.58 -13.69
C SER A 108 -4.93 8.51 -12.76
N LEU A 109 -5.88 9.45 -12.93
CA LEU A 109 -7.15 9.48 -12.20
C LEU A 109 -8.00 8.23 -12.48
N LYS A 110 -8.10 7.81 -13.74
CA LYS A 110 -8.86 6.61 -14.12
C LYS A 110 -8.27 5.36 -13.47
N ASN A 111 -6.98 5.09 -13.67
CA ASN A 111 -6.27 3.93 -13.11
C ASN A 111 -6.33 3.90 -11.57
N MET A 112 -6.26 5.08 -10.93
CA MET A 112 -6.44 5.20 -9.49
C MET A 112 -7.87 4.87 -9.05
N SER A 113 -8.86 5.48 -9.71
CA SER A 113 -10.27 5.30 -9.35
C SER A 113 -10.67 3.84 -9.42
N GLU A 114 -10.18 3.08 -10.41
CA GLU A 114 -10.43 1.64 -10.56
C GLU A 114 -9.97 0.81 -9.37
N LYS A 115 -8.93 1.26 -8.65
CA LYS A 115 -8.37 0.60 -7.47
C LYS A 115 -8.97 1.09 -6.15
N MET A 116 -9.80 2.14 -6.18
CA MET A 116 -10.47 2.74 -5.04
C MET A 116 -11.90 2.23 -4.86
N SER A 117 -12.39 2.26 -3.61
CA SER A 117 -13.81 2.09 -3.30
C SER A 117 -14.65 3.31 -3.70
N SER A 118 -15.97 3.16 -3.81
CA SER A 118 -16.90 4.26 -4.14
C SER A 118 -16.75 5.46 -3.20
N LEU A 119 -16.67 5.23 -1.89
CA LEU A 119 -16.50 6.29 -0.88
C LEU A 119 -15.19 7.06 -1.05
N GLN A 120 -14.12 6.36 -1.44
CA GLN A 120 -12.82 6.98 -1.68
C GLN A 120 -12.81 7.84 -2.94
N ARG A 121 -13.50 7.41 -4.00
CA ARG A 121 -13.68 8.21 -5.22
C ARG A 121 -14.41 9.51 -4.92
N THR A 122 -15.51 9.45 -4.16
CA THR A 122 -16.25 10.65 -3.75
C THR A 122 -15.37 11.56 -2.90
N ALA A 123 -14.66 11.01 -1.91
CA ALA A 123 -13.77 11.81 -1.06
C ALA A 123 -12.63 12.50 -1.82
N LEU A 124 -12.13 11.91 -2.90
CA LEU A 124 -11.12 12.53 -3.76
C LEU A 124 -11.70 13.65 -4.65
N LEU A 125 -12.97 13.56 -5.03
CA LEU A 125 -13.66 14.61 -5.79
C LEU A 125 -14.07 15.80 -4.92
N GLU A 126 -14.19 15.57 -3.61
CA GLU A 126 -14.47 16.60 -2.60
C GLU A 126 -13.20 17.27 -2.04
N ALA A 127 -12.01 16.84 -2.47
CA ALA A 127 -10.70 17.37 -2.06
C ALA A 127 -10.32 18.62 -2.87
#